data_AF-A0A9W8D4Z1-F1
#
_entry.id   AF-A0A9W8D4Z1-F1
#
_cell.length_a   1.000
_cell.length_b   1.000
_cell.length_c   1.000
_cell.angle_alpha   90.00
_cell.angle_beta   90.00
_cell.angle_gamma   90.00
#
_symmetry.space_group_name_H-M   'P 1'
#
loop_
_entity.id
_entity.type
_entity.pdbx_description
1 polymer ?
#
loop_
_entity_poly.entity_id
_entity_poly.type
_entity_poly.pdbx_seq_one_letter_code
_entity_poly.pdbx_strand_id
1 'polypeptide(L)'
;MPPKSRKHTESTGVDAVAQKHWLGKTVKWSTSVVTEIMHMCMGDSARTTVQALERLQYLELYLWPNFTCARSNDDYIVSVLLMLNEKHEQGLQSSMWQMFSNDFGELFDDAIGLMIRIMQDEVCETVLDAWTVRSIVVRFLVACFSSIETACVRDACMPLVGVSLWHHVTPIVRDRSMEGVAQLRKFWKHESKKWTVSAKVSEAEAVRRTRDRDFVPSLVRDLLRC
;
A
#
# COMPACT_ATOMS: atom_id res chain seq x y z
N MET A 1 2.89 -49.82 8.35
CA MET A 1 3.02 -48.86 7.23
C MET A 1 2.79 -47.46 7.78
N PRO A 2 3.83 -46.61 7.89
CA PRO A 2 3.64 -45.24 8.32
C PRO A 2 3.08 -44.38 7.17
N PRO A 3 2.25 -43.38 7.46
CA PRO A 3 1.58 -42.57 6.44
C PRO A 3 2.60 -41.65 5.76
N LYS A 4 2.58 -41.65 4.42
CA LYS A 4 3.38 -40.77 3.57
C LYS A 4 3.03 -39.32 3.89
N SER A 5 4.01 -38.57 4.38
CA SER A 5 3.98 -37.12 4.54
C SER A 5 3.55 -36.44 3.23
N ARG A 6 2.49 -35.62 3.31
CA ARG A 6 2.03 -34.77 2.21
C ARG A 6 3.15 -33.77 1.83
N LYS A 7 3.78 -34.05 0.69
CA LYS A 7 4.46 -33.15 -0.26
C LYS A 7 4.83 -31.73 0.20
N HIS A 8 6.14 -31.53 0.35
CA HIS A 8 6.87 -30.25 0.41
C HIS A 8 7.32 -29.76 -1.00
N THR A 9 6.52 -29.96 -2.05
CA THR A 9 7.02 -29.86 -3.45
C THR A 9 6.92 -28.48 -4.12
N GLU A 10 6.33 -27.47 -3.48
CA GLU A 10 6.19 -26.13 -4.11
C GLU A 10 7.22 -25.10 -3.61
N SER A 11 7.75 -25.22 -2.38
CA SER A 11 8.81 -24.31 -1.91
C SER A 11 10.06 -24.39 -2.78
N THR A 12 10.32 -25.56 -3.38
CA THR A 12 11.49 -25.83 -4.21
C THR A 12 11.64 -24.88 -5.41
N GLY A 13 10.54 -24.33 -5.95
CA GLY A 13 10.61 -23.37 -7.07
C GLY A 13 11.14 -22.01 -6.62
N VAL A 14 10.52 -21.45 -5.57
CA VAL A 14 10.89 -20.15 -4.99
C VAL A 14 12.29 -20.19 -4.40
N ASP A 15 12.64 -21.29 -3.72
CA ASP A 15 13.97 -21.50 -3.14
C ASP A 15 15.07 -21.43 -4.22
N ALA A 16 14.82 -22.01 -5.40
CA ALA A 16 15.76 -21.98 -6.53
C ALA A 16 15.94 -20.57 -7.12
N VAL A 17 14.83 -19.81 -7.26
CA VAL A 17 14.88 -18.41 -7.70
C VAL A 17 15.65 -17.55 -6.69
N ALA A 18 15.37 -17.72 -5.40
CA ALA A 18 16.04 -16.99 -4.33
C ALA A 18 17.55 -17.22 -4.33
N GLN A 19 17.98 -18.50 -4.44
CA GLN A 19 19.39 -18.88 -4.47
C GLN A 19 20.15 -18.26 -5.65
N LYS A 20 19.45 -18.08 -6.78
CA LYS A 20 20.02 -17.51 -8.00
C LYS A 20 20.09 -15.98 -7.96
N HIS A 21 19.11 -15.32 -7.36
CA HIS A 21 18.89 -13.88 -7.56
C HIS A 21 19.31 -12.99 -6.37
N TRP A 22 19.07 -13.38 -5.12
CA TRP A 22 19.37 -12.52 -3.96
C TRP A 22 20.08 -13.20 -2.79
N LEU A 23 20.06 -14.53 -2.68
CA LEU A 23 20.85 -15.26 -1.67
C LEU A 23 22.26 -15.64 -2.15
N GLY A 24 22.57 -15.38 -3.42
CA GLY A 24 23.89 -15.59 -4.02
C GLY A 24 24.89 -14.47 -3.72
N LYS A 25 26.15 -14.63 -4.17
CA LYS A 25 27.24 -13.67 -3.92
C LYS A 25 27.08 -12.32 -4.65
N THR A 26 26.36 -12.30 -5.78
CA THR A 26 26.14 -11.10 -6.59
C THR A 26 24.66 -10.95 -6.89
N VAL A 27 24.03 -9.93 -6.30
CA VAL A 27 22.63 -9.60 -6.53
C VAL A 27 22.56 -8.68 -7.76
N LYS A 28 21.88 -9.14 -8.82
CA LYS A 28 21.59 -8.34 -10.00
C LYS A 28 20.09 -8.12 -10.11
N TRP A 29 19.70 -6.85 -10.02
CA TRP A 29 18.30 -6.45 -10.18
C TRP A 29 17.76 -6.82 -11.56
N SER A 30 16.54 -7.35 -11.58
CA SER A 30 15.79 -7.64 -12.80
C SER A 30 14.29 -7.68 -12.52
N THR A 31 13.53 -6.86 -13.26
CA THR A 31 12.07 -6.79 -13.18
C THR A 31 11.40 -8.11 -13.57
N SER A 32 12.00 -8.89 -14.48
CA SER A 32 11.41 -10.17 -14.90
C SER A 32 11.32 -11.18 -13.75
N VAL A 33 12.21 -11.09 -12.76
CA VAL A 33 12.17 -11.93 -11.55
C VAL A 33 10.95 -11.60 -10.71
N VAL A 34 10.58 -10.31 -10.62
CA VAL A 34 9.38 -9.86 -9.90
C VAL A 34 8.14 -10.43 -10.58
N THR A 35 8.02 -10.26 -11.89
CA THR A 35 6.91 -10.81 -12.68
C THR A 35 6.83 -12.34 -12.55
N GLU A 36 7.97 -13.05 -12.60
CA GLU A 36 8.03 -14.50 -12.39
C GLU A 36 7.50 -14.90 -11.00
N ILE A 37 7.94 -14.20 -9.95
CA ILE A 37 7.47 -14.43 -8.57
C ILE A 37 5.98 -14.12 -8.44
N MET A 38 5.50 -13.04 -9.06
CA MET A 38 4.09 -12.68 -9.06
C MET A 38 3.23 -13.77 -9.72
N HIS A 39 3.71 -14.39 -10.80
CA HIS A 39 3.05 -15.56 -11.37
C HIS A 39 3.01 -16.76 -10.41
N MET A 40 4.06 -16.99 -9.61
CA MET A 40 4.09 -18.05 -8.59
C MET A 40 3.18 -17.75 -7.39
N CYS A 41 2.86 -16.48 -7.15
CA CYS A 41 1.93 -16.03 -6.12
C CYS A 41 0.45 -16.13 -6.55
N MET A 42 0.15 -16.79 -7.68
CA MET A 42 -1.21 -17.03 -8.15
C MET A 42 -1.68 -18.46 -7.82
N GLY A 43 -2.98 -18.64 -7.59
CA GLY A 43 -3.62 -19.95 -7.39
C GLY A 43 -3.62 -20.46 -5.95
N ASP A 44 -3.92 -21.75 -5.77
CA ASP A 44 -4.20 -22.36 -4.46
C ASP A 44 -3.01 -22.33 -3.49
N SER A 45 -1.78 -22.28 -4.01
CA SER A 45 -0.53 -22.27 -3.25
C SER A 45 0.07 -20.88 -3.05
N ALA A 46 -0.65 -19.81 -3.44
CA ALA A 46 -0.23 -18.42 -3.27
C ALA A 46 0.24 -18.12 -1.84
N ARG A 47 -0.53 -18.54 -0.83
CA ARG A 47 -0.21 -18.27 0.58
C ARG A 47 1.09 -18.92 1.02
N THR A 48 1.31 -20.18 0.66
CA THR A 48 2.55 -20.90 1.00
C THR A 48 3.77 -20.31 0.30
N THR A 49 3.60 -19.82 -0.94
CA THR A 49 4.63 -19.10 -1.70
C THR A 49 5.02 -17.81 -1.01
N VAL A 50 4.05 -16.97 -0.65
CA VAL A 50 4.30 -15.68 0.03
C VAL A 50 5.01 -15.88 1.37
N GLN A 51 4.60 -16.88 2.15
CA GLN A 51 5.29 -17.27 3.39
C GLN A 51 6.72 -17.74 3.15
N ALA A 52 7.00 -18.44 2.04
CA ALA A 52 8.35 -18.83 1.68
C ALA A 52 9.22 -17.62 1.31
N LEU A 53 8.70 -16.70 0.50
CA LEU A 53 9.38 -15.46 0.13
C LEU A 53 9.76 -14.62 1.36
N GLU A 54 8.90 -14.58 2.37
CA GLU A 54 9.17 -13.87 3.63
C GLU A 54 10.38 -14.50 4.34
N ARG A 55 10.40 -15.82 4.51
CA ARG A 55 11.54 -16.53 5.13
C ARG A 55 12.84 -16.36 4.34
N LEU A 56 12.74 -16.21 3.03
CA LEU A 56 13.87 -16.01 2.13
C LEU A 56 14.31 -14.53 2.04
N GLN A 57 13.73 -13.65 2.88
CA GLN A 57 14.05 -12.22 2.97
C GLN A 57 13.94 -11.50 1.61
N TYR A 58 12.92 -11.86 0.83
CA TYR A 58 12.69 -11.29 -0.50
C TYR A 58 12.55 -9.77 -0.47
N LEU A 59 11.87 -9.24 0.56
CA LEU A 59 11.65 -7.81 0.72
C LEU A 59 12.96 -7.07 1.05
N GLU A 60 13.71 -7.57 2.03
CA GLU A 60 14.90 -6.92 2.56
C GLU A 60 16.11 -7.03 1.63
N LEU A 61 16.29 -8.19 0.97
CA LEU A 61 17.47 -8.47 0.18
C LEU A 61 17.31 -8.15 -1.31
N TYR A 62 16.08 -8.14 -1.84
CA TYR A 62 15.85 -7.99 -3.28
C TYR A 62 14.99 -6.79 -3.65
N LEU A 63 13.82 -6.64 -3.03
CA LEU A 63 12.91 -5.54 -3.39
C LEU A 63 13.44 -4.19 -2.89
N TRP A 64 13.49 -4.00 -1.58
CA TRP A 64 13.70 -2.68 -0.97
C TRP A 64 15.01 -1.98 -1.41
N PRO A 65 16.16 -2.66 -1.52
CA PRO A 65 17.40 -2.03 -2.01
C PRO A 65 17.29 -1.44 -3.43
N ASN A 66 16.30 -1.88 -4.22
CA ASN A 66 16.07 -1.46 -5.60
C ASN A 66 14.83 -0.56 -5.75
N PHE A 67 14.28 -0.04 -4.65
CA PHE A 67 13.04 0.75 -4.67
C PHE A 67 13.07 1.93 -5.65
N THR A 68 14.10 2.78 -5.59
CA THR A 68 14.17 4.00 -6.41
C THR A 68 14.17 3.72 -7.90
N CYS A 69 14.78 2.63 -8.37
CA CYS A 69 14.87 2.31 -9.80
C CYS A 69 13.73 1.42 -10.30
N ALA A 70 12.98 0.77 -9.40
CA ALA A 70 11.95 -0.21 -9.73
C ALA A 70 10.51 0.28 -9.53
N ARG A 71 10.31 1.36 -8.77
CA ARG A 71 8.97 1.88 -8.39
C ARG A 71 8.07 2.33 -9.54
N SER A 72 8.59 2.47 -10.76
CA SER A 72 7.77 2.75 -11.94
C SER A 72 6.99 1.53 -12.45
N ASN A 73 7.25 0.34 -11.92
CA ASN A 73 6.62 -0.90 -12.35
C ASN A 73 5.54 -1.34 -11.33
N ASP A 74 4.34 -1.63 -11.82
CA ASP A 74 3.21 -1.98 -10.96
C ASP A 74 3.40 -3.33 -10.25
N ASP A 75 3.87 -4.37 -10.94
CA ASP A 75 4.18 -5.69 -10.33
C ASP A 75 5.15 -5.53 -9.15
N TYR A 76 6.13 -4.62 -9.26
CA TYR A 76 7.06 -4.31 -8.19
C TYR A 76 6.37 -3.69 -6.98
N ILE A 77 5.56 -2.66 -7.18
CA ILE A 77 4.81 -2.04 -6.08
C ILE A 77 3.91 -3.08 -5.43
N VAL A 78 3.14 -3.84 -6.21
CA VAL A 78 2.26 -4.89 -5.68
C VAL A 78 3.04 -5.95 -4.91
N SER A 79 4.22 -6.35 -5.38
CA SER A 79 5.09 -7.30 -4.66
C SER A 79 5.54 -6.75 -3.31
N VAL A 80 5.95 -5.49 -3.24
CA VAL A 80 6.31 -4.84 -1.98
C VAL A 80 5.12 -4.82 -1.02
N LEU A 81 3.94 -4.39 -1.49
CA LEU A 81 2.73 -4.36 -0.67
C LEU A 81 2.32 -5.77 -0.18
N LEU A 82 2.46 -6.79 -1.02
CA LEU A 82 2.19 -8.18 -0.68
C LEU A 82 3.09 -8.66 0.47
N MET A 83 4.40 -8.38 0.40
CA MET A 83 5.34 -8.75 1.46
C MET A 83 5.11 -7.98 2.76
N LEU A 84 4.75 -6.70 2.68
CA LEU A 84 4.41 -5.90 3.86
C LEU A 84 3.14 -6.43 4.55
N ASN A 85 2.13 -6.81 3.76
CA ASN A 85 0.91 -7.43 4.28
C ASN A 85 1.21 -8.74 5.01
N GLU A 86 2.00 -9.63 4.41
CA GLU A 86 2.38 -10.90 5.04
C GLU A 86 3.09 -10.66 6.37
N LYS A 87 4.06 -9.75 6.42
CA LYS A 87 4.77 -9.42 7.66
C LYS A 87 3.84 -8.80 8.71
N HIS A 88 2.84 -8.02 8.30
CA HIS A 88 1.83 -7.48 9.21
C HIS A 88 0.95 -8.60 9.78
N GLU A 89 0.52 -9.57 8.95
CA GLU A 89 -0.24 -10.75 9.37
C GLU A 89 0.56 -11.66 10.33
N GLN A 90 1.87 -11.74 10.16
CA GLN A 90 2.78 -12.45 11.07
C GLN A 90 3.09 -11.68 12.38
N GLY A 91 2.58 -10.46 12.53
CA GLY A 91 2.79 -9.64 13.73
C GLY A 91 4.17 -8.99 13.83
N LEU A 92 4.93 -8.92 12.73
CA LEU A 92 6.29 -8.34 12.67
C LEU A 92 6.28 -6.82 12.44
N GLN A 93 5.27 -6.12 12.98
CA GLN A 93 4.92 -4.74 12.61
C GLN A 93 5.90 -3.71 13.16
N SER A 94 6.40 -3.92 14.38
CA SER A 94 7.19 -2.94 15.13
C SER A 94 8.59 -2.69 14.53
N SER A 95 9.21 -3.70 13.91
CA SER A 95 10.52 -3.57 13.26
C SER A 95 10.44 -3.31 11.75
N MET A 96 9.28 -3.54 11.12
CA MET A 96 9.08 -3.38 9.68
C MET A 96 9.24 -1.92 9.26
N TRP A 97 8.40 -1.04 9.81
CA TRP A 97 8.24 0.33 9.32
C TRP A 97 9.51 1.19 9.44
N GLN A 98 10.39 0.87 10.39
CA GLN A 98 11.66 1.59 10.59
C GLN A 98 12.60 1.44 9.38
N MET A 99 12.57 0.30 8.68
CA MET A 99 13.37 0.09 7.47
C MET A 99 12.96 1.04 6.33
N PHE A 100 11.71 1.48 6.34
CA PHE A 100 11.10 2.26 5.28
C PHE A 100 11.06 3.76 5.59
N SER A 101 11.54 4.22 6.74
CA SER A 101 11.19 5.55 7.27
C SER A 101 11.43 6.72 6.31
N ASN A 102 12.45 6.64 5.46
CA ASN A 102 12.82 7.72 4.55
C ASN A 102 11.97 7.73 3.26
N ASP A 103 11.66 6.55 2.72
CA ASP A 103 11.00 6.41 1.41
C ASP A 103 9.54 5.92 1.53
N PHE A 104 9.03 5.73 2.75
CA PHE A 104 7.68 5.23 3.00
C PHE A 104 6.60 6.13 2.39
N GLY A 105 6.78 7.45 2.45
CA GLY A 105 5.83 8.39 1.87
C GLY A 105 5.68 8.22 0.35
N GLU A 106 6.78 7.89 -0.33
CA GLU A 106 6.81 7.62 -1.76
C GLU A 106 6.08 6.30 -2.09
N LEU A 107 6.39 5.23 -1.36
CA LEU A 107 5.71 3.94 -1.50
C LEU A 107 4.19 4.09 -1.24
N PHE A 108 3.82 4.86 -0.23
CA PHE A 108 2.43 5.11 0.11
C PHE A 108 1.72 5.87 -1.01
N ASP A 109 2.36 6.91 -1.56
CA ASP A 109 1.83 7.67 -2.69
C ASP A 109 1.67 6.78 -3.94
N ASP A 110 2.60 5.85 -4.21
CA ASP A 110 2.52 4.87 -5.30
C ASP A 110 1.35 3.89 -5.09
N ALA A 111 1.16 3.38 -3.87
CA ALA A 111 0.05 2.49 -3.52
C ALA A 111 -1.32 3.17 -3.67
N ILE A 112 -1.44 4.43 -3.24
CA ILE A 112 -2.65 5.23 -3.41
C ILE A 112 -2.90 5.51 -4.90
N GLY A 113 -1.85 5.86 -5.66
CA GLY A 113 -1.93 6.06 -7.10
C GLY A 113 -2.42 4.81 -7.84
N LEU A 114 -1.88 3.65 -7.50
CA LEU A 114 -2.30 2.36 -8.04
C LEU A 114 -3.79 2.09 -7.75
N MET A 115 -4.24 2.32 -6.52
CA MET A 115 -5.65 2.15 -6.16
C MET A 115 -6.57 3.09 -6.94
N ILE A 116 -6.16 4.34 -7.14
CA ILE A 116 -6.95 5.32 -7.91
C ILE A 116 -7.09 4.88 -9.36
N ARG A 117 -6.00 4.43 -9.99
CA ARG A 117 -6.04 3.87 -11.35
C ARG A 117 -6.99 2.69 -11.47
N ILE A 118 -6.96 1.78 -10.49
CA ILE A 118 -7.91 0.65 -10.43
C ILE A 118 -9.36 1.13 -10.31
N MET A 119 -9.66 2.10 -9.43
CA MET A 119 -11.01 2.68 -9.28
C MET A 119 -11.50 3.45 -10.52
N GLN A 120 -10.59 3.81 -11.42
CA GLN A 120 -10.87 4.50 -12.68
C GLN A 120 -10.92 3.54 -13.88
N ASP A 121 -10.85 2.23 -13.65
CA ASP A 121 -10.77 1.19 -14.68
C ASP A 121 -9.59 1.41 -15.66
N GLU A 122 -8.52 2.06 -15.20
CA GLU A 122 -7.29 2.21 -15.98
C GLU A 122 -6.51 0.90 -16.04
N VAL A 123 -5.87 0.64 -17.19
CA VAL A 123 -5.05 -0.56 -17.39
C VAL A 123 -3.83 -0.48 -16.47
N CYS A 124 -3.75 -1.41 -15.52
CA CYS A 124 -2.56 -1.60 -14.69
C CYS A 124 -1.65 -2.63 -15.36
N GLU A 125 -0.35 -2.37 -15.40
CA GLU A 125 0.64 -3.29 -15.98
C GLU A 125 1.05 -4.35 -14.95
N THR A 126 0.07 -5.10 -14.47
CA THR A 126 0.27 -6.15 -13.46
C THR A 126 -0.22 -7.48 -13.99
N VAL A 127 0.46 -8.55 -13.58
CA VAL A 127 0.04 -9.92 -13.87
C VAL A 127 -1.25 -10.30 -13.14
N LEU A 128 -1.49 -9.70 -11.98
CA LEU A 128 -2.65 -9.98 -11.16
C LEU A 128 -3.89 -9.26 -11.69
N ASP A 129 -5.05 -9.87 -11.47
CA ASP A 129 -6.32 -9.22 -11.75
C ASP A 129 -6.55 -8.02 -10.82
N ALA A 130 -7.33 -7.05 -11.31
CA ALA A 130 -7.58 -5.80 -10.59
C ALA A 130 -8.19 -6.00 -9.20
N TRP A 131 -8.98 -7.06 -8.99
CA TRP A 131 -9.60 -7.35 -7.70
C TRP A 131 -8.59 -7.86 -6.66
N THR A 132 -7.65 -8.70 -7.10
CA THR A 132 -6.55 -9.16 -6.26
C THR A 132 -5.65 -7.99 -5.87
N VAL A 133 -5.27 -7.14 -6.83
CA VAL A 133 -4.45 -5.94 -6.53
C VAL A 133 -5.19 -5.01 -5.56
N ARG A 134 -6.48 -4.75 -5.80
CA ARG A 134 -7.34 -3.98 -4.88
C ARG A 134 -7.29 -4.55 -3.46
N SER A 135 -7.44 -5.86 -3.31
CA SER A 135 -7.41 -6.53 -2.01
C SER A 135 -6.07 -6.37 -1.31
N ILE A 136 -4.96 -6.45 -2.06
CA ILE A 136 -3.60 -6.22 -1.54
C ILE A 136 -3.44 -4.78 -1.04
N VAL A 137 -3.85 -3.78 -1.82
CA VAL A 137 -3.74 -2.37 -1.42
C VAL A 137 -4.62 -2.07 -0.20
N VAL A 138 -5.85 -2.59 -0.15
CA VAL A 138 -6.73 -2.41 1.02
C VAL A 138 -6.12 -3.02 2.28
N ARG A 139 -5.58 -4.25 2.21
CA ARG A 139 -4.88 -4.87 3.34
C ARG A 139 -3.67 -4.04 3.79
N PHE A 140 -2.94 -3.45 2.84
CA PHE A 140 -1.83 -2.57 3.15
C PHE A 140 -2.29 -1.31 3.87
N LEU A 141 -3.38 -0.68 3.43
CA LEU A 141 -3.97 0.46 4.14
C LEU A 141 -4.41 0.08 5.55
N VAL A 142 -5.03 -1.09 5.74
CA VAL A 142 -5.39 -1.61 7.07
C VAL A 142 -4.14 -1.76 7.94
N ALA A 143 -3.05 -2.31 7.40
CA ALA A 143 -1.79 -2.43 8.12
C ALA A 143 -1.20 -1.07 8.53
N CYS A 144 -1.27 -0.09 7.62
CA CYS A 144 -0.81 1.27 7.88
C CYS A 144 -1.65 1.96 8.98
N PHE A 145 -2.98 1.92 8.87
CA PHE A 145 -3.86 2.52 9.89
C PHE A 145 -3.76 1.82 11.25
N SER A 146 -3.47 0.52 11.26
CA SER A 146 -3.19 -0.23 12.50
C SER A 146 -1.85 0.18 13.15
N SER A 147 -0.93 0.72 12.36
CA SER A 147 0.43 1.13 12.78
C SER A 147 0.61 2.65 12.86
N ILE A 148 -0.49 3.41 13.02
CA ILE A 148 -0.51 4.88 12.97
C ILE A 148 0.31 5.57 14.08
N GLU A 149 0.71 4.84 15.11
CA GLU A 149 1.64 5.34 16.13
C GLU A 149 3.05 5.57 15.57
N THR A 150 3.43 4.84 14.52
CA THR A 150 4.71 4.99 13.84
C THR A 150 4.75 6.29 13.05
N ALA A 151 5.79 7.10 13.24
CA ALA A 151 5.85 8.46 12.69
C ALA A 151 5.72 8.51 11.15
N CYS A 152 6.51 7.73 10.41
CA CYS A 152 6.44 7.72 8.95
C CYS A 152 5.06 7.30 8.43
N VAL A 153 4.44 6.30 9.07
CA VAL A 153 3.10 5.80 8.73
C VAL A 153 2.04 6.87 9.01
N ARG A 154 2.11 7.48 10.19
CA ARG A 154 1.21 8.58 10.59
C ARG A 154 1.26 9.72 9.59
N ASP A 155 2.45 10.16 9.23
CA ASP A 155 2.62 11.34 8.37
C ASP A 155 2.06 11.09 6.96
N ALA A 156 2.09 9.84 6.48
CA ALA A 156 1.47 9.43 5.22
C ALA A 156 -0.06 9.25 5.32
N CYS A 157 -0.57 8.66 6.41
CA CYS A 157 -2.00 8.34 6.56
C CYS A 157 -2.86 9.53 7.01
N MET A 158 -2.35 10.41 7.87
CA MET A 158 -3.11 11.52 8.45
C MET A 158 -3.77 12.45 7.42
N PRO A 159 -3.12 12.79 6.28
CA PRO A 159 -3.77 13.57 5.22
C PRO A 159 -5.06 12.96 4.67
N LEU A 160 -5.17 11.62 4.66
CA LEU A 160 -6.35 10.91 4.14
C LEU A 160 -7.56 10.94 5.09
N VAL A 161 -7.31 11.06 6.40
CA VAL A 161 -8.35 10.99 7.45
C VAL A 161 -8.52 12.31 8.21
N GLY A 162 -8.02 13.40 7.63
CA GLY A 162 -8.10 14.73 8.21
C GLY A 162 -9.50 15.35 8.13
N VAL A 163 -9.62 16.55 8.71
CA VAL A 163 -10.83 17.39 8.66
C VAL A 163 -11.24 17.75 7.22
N SER A 164 -10.33 17.63 6.25
CA SER A 164 -10.60 17.77 4.82
C SER A 164 -11.69 16.80 4.31
N LEU A 165 -11.86 15.63 4.91
CA LEU A 165 -12.93 14.68 4.54
C LEU A 165 -14.33 15.28 4.70
N TRP A 166 -14.50 16.28 5.55
CA TRP A 166 -15.79 16.90 5.83
C TRP A 166 -16.32 17.74 4.66
N HIS A 167 -15.51 17.95 3.62
CA HIS A 167 -15.96 18.47 2.33
C HIS A 167 -16.94 17.52 1.61
N HIS A 168 -16.88 16.22 1.90
CA HIS A 168 -17.78 15.21 1.33
C HIS A 168 -19.01 14.92 2.18
N VAL A 169 -19.12 15.54 3.36
CA VAL A 169 -20.26 15.43 4.27
C VAL A 169 -21.25 16.55 3.99
N THR A 170 -22.55 16.27 4.10
CA THR A 170 -23.58 17.31 3.90
C THR A 170 -23.42 18.44 4.93
N PRO A 171 -23.61 19.72 4.55
CA PRO A 171 -23.42 20.85 5.46
C PRO A 171 -24.21 20.74 6.77
N ILE A 172 -25.44 20.19 6.70
CA ILE A 172 -26.30 20.00 7.87
C ILE A 172 -25.67 19.03 8.88
N VAL A 173 -25.21 17.86 8.41
CA VAL A 173 -24.56 16.86 9.29
C VAL A 173 -23.26 17.42 9.84
N ARG A 174 -22.47 18.06 8.99
CA ARG A 174 -21.22 18.69 9.36
C ARG A 174 -21.41 19.74 10.47
N ASP A 175 -22.35 20.66 10.29
CA ASP A 175 -22.55 21.78 11.22
C ASP A 175 -23.11 21.29 12.56
N ARG A 176 -24.00 20.27 12.55
CA ARG A 176 -24.46 19.57 13.75
C ARG A 176 -23.33 18.88 14.50
N SER A 177 -22.41 18.21 13.80
CA SER A 177 -21.23 17.59 14.44
C SER A 177 -20.27 18.62 15.08
N MET A 178 -20.40 19.91 14.75
CA MET A 178 -19.65 21.02 15.37
C MET A 178 -20.47 21.82 16.38
N GLU A 179 -21.74 21.46 16.62
CA GLU A 179 -22.53 22.06 17.70
C GLU A 179 -21.90 21.67 19.04
N GLY A 180 -21.68 22.65 19.92
CA GLY A 180 -21.03 22.42 21.22
C GLY A 180 -19.50 22.31 21.20
N VAL A 181 -18.84 22.14 20.04
CA VAL A 181 -17.37 22.01 19.97
C VAL A 181 -16.72 23.18 19.23
N ALA A 182 -16.47 24.28 19.96
CA ALA A 182 -15.94 25.52 19.38
C ALA A 182 -14.55 25.35 18.70
N GLN A 183 -13.72 24.45 19.22
CA GLN A 183 -12.39 24.17 18.66
C GLN A 183 -12.48 23.52 17.26
N LEU A 184 -13.40 22.58 17.08
CA LEU A 184 -13.60 21.89 15.80
C LEU A 184 -14.09 22.84 14.72
N ARG A 185 -14.96 23.80 15.09
CA ARG A 185 -15.41 24.88 14.21
C ARG A 185 -14.25 25.79 13.77
N LYS A 186 -13.30 26.08 14.67
CA LYS A 186 -12.08 26.84 14.32
C LYS A 186 -11.21 26.08 13.34
N PHE A 187 -10.98 24.78 13.59
CA PHE A 187 -10.22 23.92 12.67
C PHE A 187 -10.86 23.83 11.29
N TRP A 188 -12.18 23.60 11.21
CA TRP A 188 -12.89 23.55 9.94
C TRP A 188 -12.80 24.86 9.15
N LYS A 189 -12.96 26.01 9.81
CA LYS A 189 -12.79 27.32 9.15
C LYS A 189 -11.38 27.50 8.59
N HIS A 190 -10.36 27.08 9.34
CA HIS A 190 -8.97 27.13 8.89
C HIS A 190 -8.73 26.22 7.68
N GLU A 191 -9.17 24.96 7.75
CA GLU A 191 -9.04 24.00 6.65
C GLU A 191 -9.81 24.45 5.41
N SER A 192 -11.06 24.87 5.55
CA SER A 192 -11.89 25.35 4.43
C SER A 192 -11.23 26.51 3.67
N LYS A 193 -10.52 27.38 4.38
CA LYS A 193 -9.80 28.51 3.78
C LYS A 193 -8.69 28.07 2.83
N LYS A 194 -8.09 26.89 3.06
CA LYS A 194 -7.07 26.32 2.17
C LYS A 194 -7.64 25.94 0.80
N TRP A 195 -8.97 25.77 0.69
CA TRP A 195 -9.68 25.35 -0.52
C TRP A 195 -10.40 26.49 -1.24
N THR A 196 -10.65 27.61 -0.57
CA THR A 196 -11.26 28.80 -1.16
C THR A 196 -10.18 29.75 -1.69
N VAL A 197 -9.82 29.59 -2.97
CA VAL A 197 -9.19 30.58 -3.88
C VAL A 197 -8.22 31.58 -3.21
N SER A 198 -7.01 31.14 -2.82
CA SER A 198 -5.79 31.97 -2.59
C SER A 198 -4.63 31.23 -1.89
N ALA A 199 -4.63 29.89 -1.86
CA ALA A 199 -3.48 29.18 -1.29
C ALA A 199 -2.31 29.28 -2.29
N LYS A 200 -1.26 30.04 -1.94
CA LYS A 200 0.02 30.06 -2.67
C LYS A 200 0.75 28.73 -2.46
N VAL A 201 0.24 27.67 -3.05
CA VAL A 201 0.85 26.34 -3.03
C VAL A 201 1.22 25.95 -4.45
N SER A 202 2.24 25.11 -4.57
CA SER A 202 2.62 24.55 -5.86
C SER A 202 1.47 23.75 -6.45
N GLU A 203 1.42 23.65 -7.77
CA GLU A 203 0.42 22.86 -8.48
C GLU A 203 0.44 21.39 -8.02
N ALA A 204 1.64 20.82 -7.86
CA ALA A 204 1.83 19.47 -7.35
C ALA A 204 1.22 19.27 -5.95
N GLU A 205 1.39 20.24 -5.04
CA GLU A 205 0.81 20.15 -3.70
C GLU A 205 -0.72 20.30 -3.72
N ALA A 206 -1.25 21.15 -4.59
CA ALA A 206 -2.71 21.28 -4.76
C ALA A 206 -3.35 19.98 -5.29
N VAL A 207 -2.70 19.33 -6.26
CA VAL A 207 -3.12 18.02 -6.78
C VAL A 207 -3.07 16.96 -5.68
N ARG A 208 -1.95 16.88 -4.94
CA ARG A 208 -1.81 15.91 -3.83
C ARG A 208 -2.87 16.10 -2.76
N ARG A 209 -3.11 17.34 -2.33
CA ARG A 209 -4.17 17.64 -1.34
C ARG A 209 -5.54 17.20 -1.84
N THR A 210 -5.87 17.46 -3.10
CA THR A 210 -7.16 17.09 -3.71
C THR A 210 -7.32 15.58 -3.73
N ARG A 211 -6.27 14.87 -4.18
CA ARG A 211 -6.19 13.42 -4.15
C ARG A 211 -6.43 12.87 -2.75
N ASP A 212 -5.71 13.37 -1.75
CA ASP A 212 -5.79 12.89 -0.36
C ASP A 212 -7.19 13.11 0.25
N ARG A 213 -7.80 14.28 -0.01
CA ARG A 213 -9.17 14.60 0.42
C ARG A 213 -10.22 13.67 -0.20
N ASP A 214 -10.07 13.37 -1.48
CA ASP A 214 -11.09 12.66 -2.27
C ASP A 214 -10.92 11.15 -2.24
N PHE A 215 -9.76 10.65 -1.80
CA PHE A 215 -9.41 9.23 -1.82
C PHE A 215 -10.40 8.36 -1.04
N VAL A 216 -10.54 8.54 0.28
CA VAL A 216 -11.40 7.67 1.12
C VAL A 216 -12.87 7.72 0.69
N PRO A 217 -13.48 8.88 0.43
CA PRO A 217 -14.86 8.94 -0.06
C PRO A 217 -15.05 8.30 -1.44
N SER A 218 -14.04 8.37 -2.30
CA SER A 218 -14.08 7.69 -3.60
C SER A 218 -13.96 6.18 -3.43
N LEU A 219 -13.08 5.72 -2.55
CA LEU A 219 -12.93 4.31 -2.19
C LEU A 219 -14.23 3.70 -1.64
N VAL A 220 -14.93 4.41 -0.75
CA VAL A 220 -16.22 3.96 -0.21
C VAL A 220 -17.29 3.90 -1.31
N ARG A 221 -17.39 4.93 -2.15
CA ARG A 221 -18.35 4.95 -3.26
C ARG A 221 -18.09 3.85 -4.27
N ASP A 222 -16.84 3.58 -4.55
CA ASP A 222 -16.41 2.52 -5.45
C ASP A 222 -16.74 1.14 -4.88
N LEU A 223 -16.47 0.91 -3.59
CA LEU A 223 -16.88 -0.32 -2.89
C LEU A 223 -18.41 -0.54 -2.93
N LEU A 224 -19.21 0.51 -2.89
CA LEU A 224 -20.67 0.43 -2.98
C LEU A 224 -21.20 0.20 -4.40
N ARG A 225 -20.34 0.32 -5.43
CA ARG A 225 -20.69 0.06 -6.84
C ARG A 225 -20.37 -1.37 -7.26
N CYS A 226 -19.36 -1.99 -6.65
CA CYS A 226 -19.02 -3.40 -6.80
C CYS A 226 -20.06 -4.31 -6.12
#